data_AF-A0A3N5LDI2-F1
#
_entry.id   AF-A0A3N5LDI2-F1
#
_cell.length_a   1.000
_cell.length_b   1.000
_cell.length_c   1.000
_cell.angle_alpha   90.00
_cell.angle_beta   90.00
_cell.angle_gamma   90.00
#
_symmetry.space_group_name_H-M   'P 1'
#
loop_
_entity.id
_entity.type
_entity.pdbx_description
1 polymer ?
#
loop_
_entity_poly.entity_id
_entity_poly.type
_entity_poly.pdbx_seq_one_letter_code
_entity_poly.pdbx_strand_id
1 'polypeptide(L)'
;MRISASTVAAHRFGVVRRRGYDPAEVDAAMERVSDTLHEYEQLTARLEEQLQAQNEPTEAIRRTFEAAERTKEEMVQEGAAEAERLRQQAERDIATMVESAWAEAAQIRSEAEAEAAELIGRASHRLDIAEREAERRLLQAEQRSAESQMAAESSLEETKQEKETAVADAEAAAE
;
A
#
# COMPACT_ATOMS: atom_id res chain seq x y z
N MET A 1 57.00 37.34 30.04
CA MET A 1 57.47 38.67 29.60
C MET A 1 58.40 38.45 28.42
N ARG A 2 57.99 38.81 27.20
CA ARG A 2 58.82 38.65 25.99
C ARG A 2 59.51 39.98 25.71
N ILE A 3 60.82 39.94 25.49
CA ILE A 3 61.61 41.10 25.10
C ILE A 3 61.57 41.14 23.57
N SER A 4 61.10 42.24 22.97
CA SER A 4 61.10 42.41 21.51
C SER A 4 62.38 43.11 21.02
N ALA A 5 62.72 42.95 19.74
CA ALA A 5 63.82 43.68 19.13
C ALA A 5 63.70 45.21 19.34
N SER A 6 62.49 45.75 19.19
CA SER A 6 62.19 47.16 19.44
C SER A 6 62.40 47.60 20.89
N THR A 7 62.14 46.71 21.86
CA THR A 7 62.37 46.98 23.29
C THR A 7 63.85 47.03 23.61
N VAL A 8 64.66 46.16 22.99
CA VAL A 8 66.13 46.13 23.12
C VAL A 8 66.75 47.38 22.50
N ALA A 9 66.33 47.76 21.28
CA ALA A 9 66.85 48.93 20.57
C ALA A 9 66.54 50.26 21.28
N ALA A 10 65.37 50.35 21.93
CA ALA A 10 64.97 51.53 22.69
C ALA A 10 65.60 51.61 24.09
N HIS A 11 66.23 50.54 24.57
CA HIS A 11 66.76 50.50 25.92
C HIS A 11 67.99 51.41 26.08
N ARG A 12 68.13 52.04 27.25
CA ARG A 12 69.27 52.90 27.60
C ARG A 12 69.77 52.53 28.98
N PHE A 13 71.05 52.20 29.08
CA PHE A 13 71.69 51.88 30.35
C PHE A 13 72.20 53.15 31.04
N GLY A 14 72.09 53.21 32.36
CA GLY A 14 72.64 54.31 33.15
C GLY A 14 74.17 54.25 33.24
N VAL A 15 74.84 55.40 33.15
CA VAL A 15 76.31 55.50 33.24
C VAL A 15 76.75 55.57 34.71
N VAL A 16 77.69 54.71 35.13
CA VAL A 16 78.20 54.65 36.51
C VAL A 16 79.61 55.26 36.63
N ARG A 17 79.87 55.96 37.75
CA ARG A 17 81.08 56.78 37.98
C ARG A 17 82.38 56.00 38.20
N ARG A 18 82.33 54.69 38.51
CA ARG A 18 83.50 53.81 38.69
C ARG A 18 83.16 52.36 38.28
N ARG A 19 84.03 51.71 37.48
CA ARG A 19 83.99 50.28 37.05
C ARG A 19 82.71 49.85 36.31
N GLY A 20 82.35 50.53 35.21
CA GLY A 20 81.28 50.09 34.29
C GLY A 20 81.81 49.35 33.06
N TYR A 21 80.90 48.75 32.29
CA TYR A 21 81.18 48.26 30.93
C TYR A 21 81.45 49.43 29.97
N ASP A 22 82.25 49.20 28.93
CA ASP A 22 82.47 50.19 27.87
C ASP A 22 81.14 50.40 27.09
N PRO A 23 80.59 51.62 27.05
CA PRO A 23 79.37 51.91 26.31
C PRO A 23 79.41 51.46 24.85
N ALA A 24 80.55 51.61 24.17
CA ALA A 24 80.68 51.25 22.76
C ALA A 24 80.56 49.73 22.54
N GLU A 25 81.14 48.92 23.44
CA GLU A 25 81.03 47.46 23.38
C GLU A 25 79.62 46.97 23.70
N VAL A 26 78.95 47.61 24.67
CA VAL A 26 77.56 47.29 25.04
C VAL A 26 76.61 47.64 23.90
N ASP A 27 76.76 48.80 23.28
CA ASP A 27 75.93 49.22 22.15
C ASP A 27 76.07 48.24 20.97
N ALA A 28 77.30 47.86 20.61
CA ALA A 28 77.55 46.87 19.56
C ALA A 28 77.01 45.47 19.90
N ALA A 29 77.00 45.08 21.18
CA ALA A 29 76.38 43.83 21.62
C ALA A 29 74.85 43.89 21.55
N MET A 30 74.24 45.01 21.97
CA MET A 30 72.80 45.21 21.93
C MET A 30 72.26 45.32 20.51
N GLU A 31 73.02 45.90 19.59
CA GLU A 31 72.70 45.92 18.15
C GLU A 31 72.61 44.50 17.60
N ARG A 32 73.61 43.63 17.85
CA ARG A 32 73.56 42.21 17.45
C ARG A 32 72.37 41.47 18.05
N VAL A 33 72.05 41.72 19.32
CA VAL A 33 70.88 41.12 19.98
C VAL A 33 69.58 41.59 19.33
N SER A 34 69.48 42.90 19.03
CA SER A 34 68.33 43.48 18.35
C SER A 34 68.14 42.87 16.96
N ASP A 35 69.20 42.78 16.16
CA ASP A 35 69.16 42.19 14.81
C ASP A 35 68.74 40.72 14.85
N THR A 36 69.33 39.95 15.77
CA THR A 36 69.01 38.53 15.95
C THR A 36 67.55 38.34 16.38
N LEU A 37 67.06 39.16 17.33
CA LEU A 37 65.65 39.11 17.74
C LEU A 37 64.72 39.46 16.59
N HIS A 38 65.09 40.44 15.76
CA HIS A 38 64.28 40.83 14.62
C HIS A 38 64.21 39.71 13.57
N GLU A 39 65.32 39.02 13.30
CA GLU A 39 65.35 37.85 12.42
C GLU A 39 64.47 36.71 12.95
N TYR A 40 64.53 36.42 14.25
CA TYR A 40 63.66 35.42 14.87
C TYR A 40 62.18 35.81 14.86
N GLU A 41 61.85 37.09 15.09
CA GLU A 41 60.47 37.59 14.98
C GLU A 41 59.93 37.39 13.55
N GLN A 42 60.73 37.73 12.53
CA GLN A 42 60.35 37.52 11.12
C GLN A 42 60.21 36.03 10.77
N LEU A 43 61.15 35.19 11.22
CA LEU A 43 61.09 33.75 11.00
C LEU A 43 59.85 33.13 11.66
N THR A 44 59.54 33.55 12.89
CA THR A 44 58.36 33.09 13.63
C THR A 44 57.07 33.48 12.89
N ALA A 45 56.95 34.74 12.47
CA ALA A 45 55.79 35.21 11.71
C ALA A 45 55.60 34.39 10.41
N ARG A 46 56.69 34.13 9.68
CA ARG A 46 56.65 33.32 8.46
C ARG A 46 56.23 31.86 8.72
N LEU A 47 56.74 31.25 9.80
CA LEU A 47 56.37 29.88 10.17
C LEU A 47 54.92 29.79 10.63
N GLU A 48 54.42 30.79 11.35
CA GLU A 48 53.00 30.90 11.74
C GLU A 48 52.10 31.02 10.50
N GLU A 49 52.47 31.84 9.52
CA GLU A 49 51.75 31.97 8.24
C GLU A 49 51.74 30.65 7.46
N GLN A 50 52.88 29.95 7.39
CA GLN A 50 52.96 28.64 6.75
C GLN A 50 52.12 27.57 7.46
N LEU A 51 52.09 27.56 8.80
CA LEU A 51 51.25 26.65 9.58
C LEU A 51 49.76 26.94 9.35
N GLN A 52 49.36 28.21 9.32
CA GLN A 52 47.98 28.58 9.00
C GLN A 52 47.58 28.12 7.60
N ALA A 53 48.44 28.37 6.60
CA ALA A 53 48.19 27.95 5.22
C ALA A 53 48.09 26.42 5.07
N GLN A 54 48.83 25.64 5.87
CA GLN A 54 48.70 24.18 5.87
C GLN A 54 47.45 23.66 6.60
N ASN A 55 46.96 24.37 7.61
CA ASN A 55 45.78 23.95 8.36
C ASN A 55 44.46 24.29 7.64
N GLU A 56 44.43 25.37 6.86
CA GLU A 56 43.25 25.80 6.09
C GLU A 56 42.63 24.70 5.20
N PRO A 57 43.38 23.93 4.38
CA PRO A 57 42.80 22.84 3.60
C PRO A 57 42.23 21.71 4.47
N THR A 58 42.85 21.42 5.61
CA THR A 58 42.36 20.41 6.55
C THR A 58 41.01 20.82 7.14
N GLU A 59 40.89 22.08 7.56
CA GLU A 59 39.62 22.65 8.06
C GLU A 59 38.55 22.76 6.98
N ALA A 60 38.93 22.98 5.71
CA ALA A 60 38.00 22.94 4.59
C ALA A 60 37.46 21.52 4.38
N ILE A 61 38.31 20.49 4.38
CA ILE A 61 37.92 19.08 4.26
C ILE A 61 37.01 18.67 5.43
N ARG A 62 37.34 19.09 6.65
CA ARG A 62 36.51 18.80 7.82
C ARG A 62 35.11 19.38 7.68
N ARG A 63 35.02 20.64 7.26
CA ARG A 63 33.73 21.32 7.03
C ARG A 63 32.89 20.66 5.94
N THR A 64 33.51 20.20 4.84
CA THR A 64 32.78 19.50 3.78
C THR A 64 32.31 18.13 4.23
N PHE A 65 33.12 17.41 5.01
CA PHE A 65 32.73 16.13 5.59
C PHE A 65 31.55 16.27 6.58
N GLU A 66 31.61 17.25 7.48
CA GLU A 66 30.53 17.54 8.43
C GLU A 66 29.24 18.03 7.73
N ALA A 67 29.35 18.72 6.59
CA ALA A 67 28.21 19.05 5.76
C ALA A 67 27.61 17.81 5.07
N ALA A 68 28.47 16.94 4.52
CA ALA A 68 28.02 15.71 3.86
C ALA A 68 27.34 14.73 4.83
N GLU A 69 27.86 14.56 6.05
CA GLU A 69 27.22 13.71 7.07
C GLU A 69 25.85 14.26 7.47
N ARG A 70 25.70 15.58 7.63
CA ARG A 70 24.38 16.20 7.89
C ARG A 70 23.40 15.95 6.75
N THR A 71 23.82 16.18 5.51
CA THR A 71 22.96 15.90 4.35
C THR A 71 22.57 14.43 4.26
N LYS A 72 23.49 13.51 4.56
CA LYS A 72 23.20 12.07 4.62
C LYS A 72 22.17 11.76 5.71
N GLU A 73 22.32 12.32 6.91
CA GLU A 73 21.35 12.14 8.00
C GLU A 73 19.96 12.68 7.62
N GLU A 74 19.90 13.87 7.02
CA GLU A 74 18.67 14.47 6.51
C GLU A 74 17.99 13.56 5.47
N MET A 75 18.75 13.06 4.48
CA MET A 75 18.23 12.15 3.45
C MET A 75 17.71 10.83 4.03
N VAL A 76 18.40 10.27 5.04
CA VAL A 76 17.95 9.03 5.70
C VAL A 76 16.66 9.27 6.48
N GLN A 77 16.55 10.40 7.20
CA GLN A 77 15.34 10.75 7.94
C GLN A 77 14.16 11.03 7.01
N GLU A 78 14.39 11.79 5.94
CA GLU A 78 13.37 12.08 4.93
C GLU A 78 12.90 10.81 4.23
N GLY A 79 13.83 9.95 3.80
CA GLY A 79 13.51 8.67 3.18
C GLY A 79 12.73 7.73 4.11
N ALA A 80 13.07 7.69 5.40
CA ALA A 80 12.31 6.92 6.39
C ALA A 80 10.88 7.47 6.58
N ALA A 81 10.74 8.79 6.65
CA ALA A 81 9.42 9.44 6.77
C ALA A 81 8.56 9.22 5.52
N GLU A 82 9.15 9.29 4.32
CA GLU A 82 8.45 9.05 3.07
C GLU A 82 8.04 7.57 2.93
N ALA A 83 8.93 6.64 3.26
CA ALA A 83 8.62 5.21 3.26
C ALA A 83 7.44 4.88 4.19
N GLU A 84 7.40 5.50 5.38
CA GLU A 84 6.29 5.31 6.32
C GLU A 84 4.98 5.92 5.79
N ARG A 85 5.02 7.08 5.12
CA ARG A 85 3.84 7.65 4.46
C ARG A 85 3.31 6.72 3.36
N LEU A 86 4.19 6.19 2.52
CA LEU A 86 3.82 5.25 1.46
C LEU A 86 3.20 3.98 2.03
N ARG A 87 3.78 3.44 3.13
CA ARG A 87 3.23 2.27 3.82
C ARG A 87 1.83 2.54 4.35
N GLN A 88 1.61 3.66 5.04
CA GLN A 88 0.30 4.04 5.57
C GLN A 88 -0.73 4.27 4.46
N GLN A 89 -0.32 4.85 3.33
CA GLN A 89 -1.18 5.03 2.17
C GLN A 89 -1.59 3.68 1.59
N ALA A 90 -0.62 2.78 1.34
CA ALA A 90 -0.89 1.45 0.84
C ALA A 90 -1.82 0.65 1.76
N GLU A 91 -1.66 0.77 3.08
CA GLU A 91 -2.56 0.14 4.07
C GLU A 91 -4.00 0.66 3.96
N ARG A 92 -4.20 1.97 3.78
CA ARG A 92 -5.53 2.56 3.56
C ARG A 92 -6.15 2.13 2.24
N ASP A 93 -5.34 2.08 1.19
CA ASP A 93 -5.79 1.67 -0.14
C ASP A 93 -6.22 0.19 -0.11
N ILE A 94 -5.43 -0.68 0.53
CA ILE A 94 -5.78 -2.10 0.74
C ILE A 94 -7.08 -2.21 1.53
N ALA A 95 -7.23 -1.48 2.64
CA ALA A 95 -8.44 -1.52 3.45
C ALA A 95 -9.69 -1.15 2.63
N THR A 96 -9.59 -0.09 1.81
CA THR A 96 -10.66 0.37 0.93
C THR A 96 -10.97 -0.67 -0.16
N MET A 97 -9.95 -1.26 -0.78
CA MET A 97 -10.14 -2.31 -1.79
C MET A 97 -10.81 -3.55 -1.21
N VAL A 98 -10.40 -3.98 -0.02
CA VAL A 98 -11.01 -5.12 0.67
C VAL A 98 -12.47 -4.82 1.00
N GLU A 99 -12.79 -3.64 1.53
CA GLU A 99 -14.17 -3.23 1.81
C GLU A 99 -15.04 -3.23 0.54
N SER A 100 -14.54 -2.65 -0.57
CA SER A 100 -15.23 -2.67 -1.87
C SER A 100 -15.48 -4.10 -2.35
N ALA A 101 -14.45 -4.96 -2.30
CA ALA A 101 -14.56 -6.34 -2.73
C ALA A 101 -15.60 -7.13 -1.89
N TRP A 102 -15.68 -6.88 -0.58
CA TRP A 102 -16.71 -7.48 0.27
C TRP A 102 -18.11 -6.97 -0.07
N ALA A 103 -18.27 -5.67 -0.32
CA ALA A 103 -19.55 -5.08 -0.72
C ALA A 103 -20.02 -5.65 -2.06
N GLU A 104 -19.13 -5.75 -3.05
CA GLU A 104 -19.41 -6.35 -4.35
C GLU A 104 -19.77 -7.84 -4.22
N ALA A 105 -19.04 -8.60 -3.42
CA ALA A 105 -19.35 -10.01 -3.19
C ALA A 105 -20.71 -10.21 -2.48
N ALA A 106 -21.07 -9.31 -1.57
CA ALA A 106 -22.39 -9.32 -0.92
C ALA A 106 -23.50 -8.98 -1.93
N GLN A 107 -23.28 -8.00 -2.80
CA GLN A 107 -24.22 -7.65 -3.86
C GLN A 107 -24.44 -8.81 -4.83
N ILE A 108 -23.35 -9.42 -5.35
CA ILE A 108 -23.43 -10.57 -6.26
C ILE A 108 -24.22 -11.71 -5.62
N ARG A 109 -23.98 -11.99 -4.33
CA ARG A 109 -24.72 -13.02 -3.60
C ARG A 109 -26.21 -12.70 -3.51
N SER A 110 -26.54 -11.46 -3.15
CA SER A 110 -27.95 -11.01 -3.05
C SER A 110 -28.66 -11.10 -4.41
N GLU A 111 -27.99 -10.72 -5.50
CA GLU A 111 -28.53 -10.81 -6.86
C GLU A 111 -28.74 -12.28 -7.26
N ALA A 112 -27.75 -13.14 -7.01
CA ALA A 112 -27.85 -14.57 -7.30
C ALA A 112 -28.97 -15.27 -6.50
N GLU A 113 -29.16 -14.91 -5.23
CA GLU A 113 -30.25 -15.42 -4.40
C GLU A 113 -31.62 -14.98 -4.91
N ALA A 114 -31.75 -13.71 -5.33
CA ALA A 114 -32.98 -13.19 -5.92
C ALA A 114 -33.31 -13.90 -7.25
N GLU A 115 -32.33 -14.09 -8.13
CA GLU A 115 -32.51 -14.79 -9.40
C GLU A 115 -32.89 -16.27 -9.17
N ALA A 116 -32.22 -16.94 -8.23
CA ALA A 116 -32.54 -18.32 -7.88
C ALA A 116 -33.97 -18.46 -7.35
N ALA A 117 -34.40 -17.55 -6.46
CA ALA A 117 -35.77 -17.53 -5.94
C ALA A 117 -36.80 -17.31 -7.07
N GLU A 118 -36.52 -16.43 -8.03
CA GLU A 118 -37.38 -16.19 -9.18
C GLU A 118 -37.49 -17.43 -10.08
N LEU A 119 -36.36 -18.10 -10.36
CA LEU A 119 -36.33 -19.33 -11.15
C LEU A 119 -37.11 -20.46 -10.48
N ILE A 120 -36.94 -20.63 -9.17
CA ILE A 120 -37.70 -21.62 -8.38
C ILE A 120 -39.18 -21.29 -8.41
N GLY A 121 -39.56 -20.01 -8.26
CA GLY A 121 -40.95 -19.56 -8.36
C GLY A 121 -41.55 -19.87 -9.73
N ARG A 122 -40.83 -19.56 -10.82
CA ARG A 122 -41.26 -19.86 -12.19
C ARG A 122 -41.39 -21.37 -12.43
N ALA A 123 -40.45 -22.17 -11.94
CA ALA A 123 -40.50 -23.62 -12.07
C ALA A 123 -41.68 -24.21 -11.29
N SER A 124 -41.89 -23.78 -10.06
CA SER A 124 -43.01 -24.22 -9.20
C SER A 124 -44.35 -23.88 -9.83
N HIS A 125 -44.50 -22.68 -10.38
CA HIS A 125 -45.72 -22.28 -11.08
C HIS A 125 -45.99 -23.14 -12.33
N ARG A 126 -44.95 -23.45 -13.11
CA ARG A 126 -45.07 -24.35 -14.27
C ARG A 126 -45.48 -25.77 -13.87
N LEU A 127 -44.95 -26.28 -12.76
CA LEU A 127 -45.32 -27.58 -12.24
C LEU A 127 -46.78 -27.63 -11.78
N ASP A 128 -47.25 -26.61 -11.05
CA ASP A 128 -48.66 -26.51 -10.63
C ASP A 128 -49.62 -26.44 -11.84
N ILE A 129 -49.26 -25.68 -12.88
CA ILE A 129 -50.06 -25.67 -14.12
C ILE A 129 -50.07 -27.05 -14.77
N ALA A 130 -48.90 -27.70 -14.90
CA ALA A 130 -48.80 -29.01 -15.53
C ALA A 130 -49.56 -30.10 -14.74
N GLU A 131 -49.52 -30.06 -13.42
CA GLU A 131 -50.24 -30.97 -12.52
C GLU A 131 -51.74 -30.83 -12.70
N ARG A 132 -52.28 -29.61 -12.65
CA ARG A 132 -53.72 -29.35 -12.88
C ARG A 132 -54.16 -29.76 -14.29
N GLU A 133 -53.31 -29.59 -15.28
CA GLU A 133 -53.61 -30.01 -16.64
C GLU A 133 -53.62 -31.55 -16.77
N ALA A 134 -52.69 -32.24 -16.10
CA ALA A 134 -52.66 -33.69 -16.05
C ALA A 134 -53.89 -34.27 -15.32
N GLU A 135 -54.27 -33.72 -14.17
CA GLU A 135 -55.49 -34.08 -13.44
C GLU A 135 -56.73 -33.91 -14.31
N ARG A 136 -56.86 -32.77 -15.00
CA ARG A 136 -57.98 -32.52 -15.91
C ARG A 136 -58.04 -33.55 -17.03
N ARG A 137 -56.90 -33.94 -17.61
CA ARG A 137 -56.83 -34.96 -18.66
C ARG A 137 -57.21 -36.35 -18.14
N LEU A 138 -56.81 -36.70 -16.92
CA LEU A 138 -57.20 -37.96 -16.28
C LEU A 138 -58.72 -38.02 -16.05
N LEU A 139 -59.31 -36.96 -15.49
CA LEU A 139 -60.76 -36.88 -15.30
C LEU A 139 -61.53 -36.99 -16.63
N GLN A 140 -61.04 -36.35 -17.69
CA GLN A 140 -61.63 -36.47 -19.03
C GLN A 140 -61.50 -37.89 -19.60
N ALA A 141 -60.37 -38.57 -19.36
CA ALA A 141 -60.18 -39.95 -19.78
C ALA A 141 -61.12 -40.90 -19.04
N GLU A 142 -61.30 -40.72 -17.73
CA GLU A 142 -62.26 -41.48 -16.92
C GLU A 142 -63.70 -41.27 -17.39
N GLN A 143 -64.10 -40.02 -17.67
CA GLN A 143 -65.43 -39.71 -18.21
C GLN A 143 -65.67 -40.40 -19.55
N ARG A 144 -64.71 -40.32 -20.49
CA ARG A 144 -64.81 -41.02 -21.79
C ARG A 144 -64.87 -42.53 -21.63
N SER A 145 -64.10 -43.09 -20.70
CA SER A 145 -64.14 -44.51 -20.38
C SER A 145 -65.53 -44.91 -19.87
N ALA A 146 -66.09 -44.15 -18.92
CA ALA A 146 -67.43 -44.38 -18.38
C ALA A 146 -68.52 -44.25 -19.47
N GLU A 147 -68.44 -43.22 -20.32
CA GLU A 147 -69.35 -43.05 -21.47
C GLU A 147 -69.27 -44.23 -22.44
N SER A 148 -68.05 -44.69 -22.77
CA SER A 148 -67.88 -45.85 -23.66
C SER A 148 -68.38 -47.16 -23.02
N GLN A 149 -68.24 -47.33 -21.71
CA GLN A 149 -68.77 -48.49 -20.97
C GLN A 149 -70.30 -48.48 -20.98
N MET A 150 -70.93 -47.34 -20.67
CA MET A 150 -72.39 -47.20 -20.74
C MET A 150 -72.92 -47.43 -22.16
N ALA A 151 -72.24 -46.90 -23.18
CA ALA A 151 -72.61 -47.13 -24.57
C ALA A 151 -72.49 -48.62 -24.97
N ALA A 152 -71.43 -49.30 -24.50
CA ALA A 152 -71.25 -50.73 -24.73
C ALA A 152 -72.30 -51.57 -24.00
N GLU A 153 -72.66 -51.22 -22.76
CA GLU A 153 -73.74 -51.88 -22.00
C GLU A 153 -75.09 -51.70 -22.67
N SER A 154 -75.43 -50.48 -23.10
CA SER A 154 -76.66 -50.18 -23.84
C SER A 154 -76.74 -50.98 -25.15
N SER A 155 -75.65 -51.06 -25.91
CA SER A 155 -75.60 -51.86 -27.14
C SER A 155 -75.77 -53.36 -26.85
N LEU A 156 -75.22 -53.85 -25.73
CA LEU A 156 -75.39 -55.24 -25.31
C LEU A 156 -76.85 -55.52 -24.89
N GLU A 157 -77.51 -54.60 -24.21
CA GLU A 157 -78.95 -54.70 -23.92
C GLU A 157 -79.81 -54.69 -25.18
N GLU A 158 -79.54 -53.80 -26.14
CA GLU A 158 -80.24 -53.77 -27.43
C GLU A 158 -80.08 -55.10 -28.17
N THR A 159 -78.86 -55.62 -28.30
CA THR A 159 -78.63 -56.92 -28.96
C THR A 159 -79.27 -58.09 -28.21
N LYS A 160 -79.41 -58.00 -26.89
CA LYS A 160 -80.13 -59.00 -26.09
C LYS A 160 -81.63 -58.92 -26.35
N GLN A 161 -82.21 -57.71 -26.37
CA GLN A 161 -83.61 -57.50 -26.72
C GLN A 161 -83.93 -57.97 -28.14
N GLU A 162 -83.08 -57.65 -29.12
CA GLU A 162 -83.23 -58.13 -30.51
C GLU A 162 -83.23 -59.66 -30.60
N LYS A 163 -82.36 -60.32 -29.82
CA LYS A 163 -82.33 -61.79 -29.75
C LYS A 163 -83.56 -62.35 -29.05
N GLU A 164 -84.02 -61.74 -27.97
CA GLU A 164 -85.25 -62.14 -27.27
C GLU A 164 -86.47 -62.00 -28.19
N THR A 165 -86.57 -60.91 -28.96
CA THR A 165 -87.63 -60.74 -29.98
C THR A 165 -87.51 -61.76 -31.11
N ALA A 166 -86.29 -62.02 -31.60
CA ALA A 166 -86.08 -63.01 -32.67
C ALA A 166 -86.41 -64.45 -32.22
N VAL A 167 -86.13 -64.79 -30.96
CA VAL A 167 -86.53 -66.08 -30.35
C VAL A 167 -88.04 -66.15 -30.21
N ALA A 168 -88.69 -65.09 -29.71
CA ALA A 168 -90.15 -65.02 -29.61
C ALA A 168 -90.84 -65.15 -30.98
N ASP A 169 -90.32 -64.48 -32.01
CA ASP A 169 -90.82 -64.58 -33.38
C ASP A 169 -90.60 -65.97 -33.99
N ALA A 170 -89.47 -66.62 -33.68
CA ALA A 170 -89.17 -67.99 -34.14
C ALA A 170 -90.05 -69.04 -33.43
N GLU A 171 -90.36 -68.86 -32.14
CA GLU A 171 -91.30 -69.69 -31.40
C GLU A 171 -92.73 -69.52 -31.93
N ALA A 172 -93.16 -68.29 -32.25
CA ALA A 172 -94.46 -68.02 -32.85
C ALA A 172 -94.62 -68.58 -34.29
N ALA A 173 -93.53 -68.79 -35.03
CA ALA A 173 -93.55 -69.37 -36.37
C ALA A 173 -93.53 -70.92 -36.39
N ALA A 174 -93.33 -71.56 -35.23
CA ALA A 174 -93.26 -73.01 -35.08
C ALA A 174 -94.57 -73.67 -34.59
N GLU A 175 -95.59 -72.87 -34.25
CA GLU A 175 -96.98 -73.29 -33.94
C GLU A 175 -97.89 -73.23 -35.17
#